data_AF-A0A5C8VTR9-F1
#
_entry.id   AF-A0A5C8VTR9-F1
#
_cell.length_a   1.000
_cell.length_b   1.000
_cell.length_c   1.000
_cell.angle_alpha   90.00
_cell.angle_beta   90.00
_cell.angle_gamma   90.00
#
_symmetry.space_group_name_H-M   'P 1'
#
loop_
_entity.id
_entity.type
_entity.pdbx_description
1 polymer ?
#
loop_
_entity_poly.entity_id
_entity_poly.type
_entity_poly.pdbx_seq_one_letter_code
_entity_poly.pdbx_strand_id
1 'polypeptide(L)'
;MLTEPAVDVTGDAMLAQELLNDLRAAQAKLEAAREDAASLKVLLALRTHQHDLAWQEAQRLAAELENARTRSSALEAERAEGQADAASAHAVAEADERTEAVRIVLGAVLDSIGSRALDRRRFQEIIARAGREAPTDGPGAARHAVLLTEARRVLGIPG
;
A
#
# COMPACT_ATOMS: atom_id res chain seq x y z
N MET A 1 -58.74 59.63 78.21
CA MET A 1 -58.45 58.18 78.22
C MET A 1 -57.98 57.83 76.82
N LEU A 2 -56.74 57.38 76.70
CA LEU A 2 -56.05 57.12 75.44
C LEU A 2 -56.53 55.78 74.88
N THR A 3 -57.13 55.79 73.69
CA THR A 3 -57.48 54.58 72.95
C THR A 3 -56.31 54.21 72.05
N GLU A 4 -55.73 53.03 72.26
CA GLU A 4 -54.60 52.48 71.52
C GLU A 4 -54.91 52.34 70.02
N PRO A 5 -53.95 52.61 69.12
CA PRO A 5 -54.13 52.37 67.70
C PRO A 5 -54.16 50.87 67.42
N ALA A 6 -55.19 50.41 66.71
CA ALA A 6 -55.29 49.04 66.21
C ALA A 6 -54.09 48.76 65.29
N VAL A 7 -53.20 47.90 65.77
CA VAL A 7 -52.02 47.42 65.02
C VAL A 7 -52.52 46.68 63.77
N ASP A 8 -51.99 47.02 62.59
CA ASP A 8 -52.26 46.39 61.30
C ASP A 8 -51.63 44.98 61.22
N VAL A 9 -52.11 44.07 62.06
CA VAL A 9 -51.62 42.69 62.18
C VAL A 9 -51.97 41.87 60.93
N THR A 10 -52.97 42.30 60.15
CA THR A 10 -53.48 41.54 59.00
C THR A 10 -52.68 41.79 57.72
N GLY A 11 -52.25 43.04 57.46
CA GLY A 11 -51.35 43.35 56.34
C GLY A 11 -49.97 42.70 56.51
N ASP A 12 -49.42 42.74 57.72
CA ASP A 12 -48.10 42.18 58.03
C ASP A 12 -48.10 40.64 57.95
N ALA A 13 -49.19 39.99 58.36
CA ALA A 13 -49.37 38.54 58.22
C ALA A 13 -49.50 38.09 56.75
N MET A 14 -50.15 38.88 55.89
CA MET A 14 -50.26 38.58 54.46
C MET A 14 -48.91 38.72 53.74
N LEU A 15 -48.15 39.78 54.04
CA LEU A 15 -46.80 39.99 53.48
C LEU A 15 -45.85 38.86 53.91
N ALA A 16 -45.91 38.43 55.18
CA ALA A 16 -45.15 37.29 55.65
C ALA A 16 -45.51 35.99 54.90
N GLN A 17 -46.79 35.79 54.59
CA GLN A 17 -47.26 34.61 53.85
C GLN A 17 -46.83 34.65 52.37
N GLU A 18 -46.82 35.81 51.74
CA GLU A 18 -46.34 36.01 50.36
C GLU A 18 -44.83 35.73 50.25
N LEU A 19 -44.03 36.29 51.17
CA LEU A 19 -42.59 36.01 51.24
C LEU A 19 -42.29 34.52 51.47
N LEU A 20 -43.08 33.83 52.29
CA LEU A 20 -42.94 32.39 52.48
C LEU A 20 -43.27 31.60 51.20
N ASN A 21 -44.24 32.06 50.41
CA ASN A 21 -44.58 31.43 49.14
C ASN A 21 -43.47 31.66 48.09
N ASP A 22 -42.91 32.86 48.03
CA ASP A 22 -41.78 33.19 47.15
C ASP A 22 -40.53 32.40 47.51
N LEU A 23 -40.24 32.24 48.81
CA LEU A 23 -39.13 31.41 49.28
C LEU A 23 -39.31 29.94 48.89
N ARG A 24 -40.53 29.39 49.02
CA ARG A 24 -40.82 28.02 48.56
C ARG A 24 -40.68 27.87 47.05
N ALA A 25 -41.16 28.85 46.29
CA ALA A 25 -41.03 28.85 44.83
C ALA A 25 -39.55 28.95 44.39
N ALA A 26 -38.75 29.77 45.08
CA ALA A 26 -37.32 29.87 44.85
C ALA A 26 -36.59 28.56 45.21
N GLN A 27 -36.99 27.92 46.31
CA GLN A 27 -36.44 26.63 46.71
C GLN A 27 -36.74 25.54 45.66
N ALA A 28 -37.99 25.45 45.19
CA ALA A 28 -38.37 24.49 44.14
C ALA A 28 -37.59 24.71 42.83
N LYS A 29 -37.40 25.97 42.42
CA LYS A 29 -36.57 26.31 41.24
C LYS A 29 -35.12 25.88 41.41
N LEU A 30 -34.57 26.06 42.62
CA LEU A 30 -33.19 25.68 42.92
C LEU A 30 -33.01 24.16 42.97
N GLU A 31 -34.00 23.41 43.46
CA GLU A 31 -34.00 21.95 43.41
C GLU A 31 -34.08 21.46 41.95
N ALA A 32 -34.98 22.00 41.14
CA ALA A 32 -35.05 21.68 39.70
C ALA A 32 -33.74 21.99 38.96
N ALA A 33 -33.14 23.17 39.19
CA ALA A 33 -31.87 23.54 38.58
C ALA A 33 -30.71 22.60 39.00
N ARG A 34 -30.75 22.05 40.23
CA ARG A 34 -29.77 21.07 40.69
C ARG A 34 -29.94 19.72 40.00
N GLU A 35 -31.17 19.30 39.77
CA GLU A 35 -31.49 18.07 39.02
C GLU A 35 -31.06 18.19 37.55
N ASP A 36 -31.32 19.32 36.92
CA ASP A 36 -30.85 19.62 35.56
C ASP A 36 -29.32 19.63 35.49
N ALA A 37 -28.65 20.28 36.43
CA ALA A 37 -27.19 20.31 36.50
C ALA A 37 -26.59 18.90 36.71
N ALA A 38 -27.26 18.04 37.50
CA ALA A 38 -26.84 16.65 37.67
C ALA A 38 -26.99 15.86 36.37
N SER A 39 -28.12 16.03 35.67
CA SER A 39 -28.39 15.36 34.39
C SER A 39 -27.39 15.77 33.31
N LEU A 40 -27.08 17.07 33.20
CA LEU A 40 -26.08 17.58 32.26
C LEU A 40 -24.67 17.06 32.55
N LYS A 41 -24.29 16.90 33.82
CA LYS A 41 -22.99 16.29 34.19
C LYS A 41 -22.89 14.85 33.70
N VAL A 42 -23.96 14.07 33.82
CA VAL A 42 -24.00 12.69 33.32
C VAL A 42 -23.86 12.66 31.80
N LEU A 43 -24.61 13.52 31.08
CA LEU A 43 -24.52 13.60 29.62
C LEU A 43 -23.12 14.02 29.15
N LEU A 44 -22.50 14.99 29.83
CA LEU A 44 -21.14 15.41 29.52
C LEU A 44 -20.14 14.27 29.74
N ALA A 45 -20.23 13.56 30.86
CA ALA A 45 -19.37 12.41 31.15
C ALA A 45 -19.53 11.30 30.10
N LEU A 46 -20.76 10.98 29.72
CA LEU A 46 -21.05 10.01 28.66
C LEU A 46 -20.45 10.47 27.32
N ARG A 47 -20.62 11.74 26.96
CA ARG A 47 -20.11 12.29 25.70
C ARG A 47 -18.58 12.26 25.65
N THR A 48 -17.90 12.64 26.73
CA THR A 48 -16.44 12.57 26.82
C THR A 48 -15.96 11.13 26.70
N HIS A 49 -16.60 10.20 27.41
CA HIS A 49 -16.24 8.79 27.32
C HIS A 49 -16.42 8.23 25.90
N GLN A 50 -17.53 8.56 25.23
CA GLN A 50 -17.75 8.17 23.83
C GLN A 50 -16.69 8.75 22.89
N HIS A 51 -16.29 10.00 23.11
CA HIS A 51 -15.23 10.63 22.32
C HIS A 51 -13.88 9.93 22.55
N ASP A 52 -13.54 9.59 23.79
CA ASP A 52 -12.31 8.87 24.11
C ASP A 52 -12.26 7.49 23.47
N LEU A 53 -13.38 6.76 23.48
CA LEU A 53 -13.49 5.47 22.80
C LEU A 53 -13.30 5.62 21.28
N ALA A 54 -14.00 6.58 20.66
CA ALA A 54 -13.86 6.83 19.22
C ALA A 54 -12.42 7.22 18.84
N TRP A 55 -11.75 7.99 19.70
CA TRP A 55 -10.36 8.37 19.50
C TRP A 55 -9.41 7.16 19.59
N GLN A 56 -9.62 6.28 20.58
CA GLN A 56 -8.83 5.05 20.73
C GLN A 56 -9.01 4.10 19.54
N GLU A 57 -10.24 3.94 19.06
CA GLU A 57 -10.54 3.14 17.86
C GLU A 57 -9.84 3.72 16.63
N ALA A 58 -9.90 5.03 16.43
CA ALA A 58 -9.22 5.70 15.32
C ALA A 58 -7.70 5.49 15.38
N GLN A 59 -7.09 5.58 16.57
CA GLN A 59 -5.66 5.31 16.75
C GLN A 59 -5.30 3.86 16.43
N ARG A 60 -6.13 2.90 16.88
CA ARG A 60 -5.93 1.48 16.59
C ARG A 60 -6.00 1.21 15.09
N LEU A 61 -7.01 1.73 14.42
CA LEU A 61 -7.18 1.56 12.96
C LEU A 61 -6.03 2.21 12.18
N ALA A 62 -5.54 3.37 12.62
CA ALA A 62 -4.37 4.01 12.01
C ALA A 62 -3.11 3.15 12.15
N ALA A 63 -2.89 2.54 13.31
CA ALA A 63 -1.78 1.61 13.52
C ALA A 63 -1.91 0.34 12.68
N GLU A 64 -3.11 -0.23 12.57
CA GLU A 64 -3.38 -1.38 11.70
C GLU A 64 -3.14 -1.05 10.21
N LEU A 65 -3.54 0.14 9.76
CA LEU A 65 -3.31 0.62 8.40
C LEU A 65 -1.82 0.80 8.13
N GLU A 66 -1.08 1.42 9.05
CA GLU A 66 0.36 1.60 8.90
C GLU A 66 1.11 0.26 8.86
N ASN A 67 0.71 -0.69 9.72
CA ASN A 67 1.21 -2.07 9.67
C ASN A 67 0.84 -2.81 8.37
N ALA A 68 -0.30 -2.48 7.74
CA ALA A 68 -0.65 -3.03 6.44
C ALA A 68 0.19 -2.40 5.32
N ARG A 69 0.45 -1.09 5.38
CA ARG A 69 1.31 -0.38 4.42
C ARG A 69 2.73 -0.89 4.47
N THR A 70 3.32 -1.02 5.66
CA THR A 70 4.68 -1.55 5.82
C THR A 70 4.81 -2.98 5.30
N ARG A 71 3.81 -3.83 5.54
CA ARG A 71 3.75 -5.17 4.95
C ARG A 71 3.62 -5.13 3.42
N SER A 72 2.77 -4.26 2.88
CA SER A 72 2.64 -4.11 1.42
C SER A 72 3.95 -3.66 0.79
N SER A 73 4.60 -2.64 1.35
CA SER A 73 5.89 -2.15 0.86
C SER A 73 6.98 -3.20 0.95
N ALA A 74 6.99 -4.02 2.02
CA ALA A 74 7.95 -5.12 2.15
C ALA A 74 7.72 -6.20 1.08
N LEU A 75 6.47 -6.58 0.82
CA LEU A 75 6.12 -7.54 -0.23
C LEU A 75 6.42 -6.99 -1.64
N GLU A 76 6.25 -5.68 -1.85
CA GLU A 76 6.61 -5.02 -3.11
C GLU A 76 8.12 -5.02 -3.31
N ALA A 77 8.91 -4.75 -2.26
CA ALA A 77 10.37 -4.80 -2.30
C ALA A 77 10.86 -6.22 -2.60
N GLU A 78 10.33 -7.24 -1.93
CA GLU A 78 10.67 -8.65 -2.17
C GLU A 78 10.33 -9.08 -3.60
N ARG A 79 9.17 -8.65 -4.12
CA ARG A 79 8.81 -8.91 -5.53
C ARG A 79 9.74 -8.22 -6.50
N ALA A 80 10.13 -6.97 -6.24
CA ALA A 80 11.05 -6.23 -7.09
C ALA A 80 12.43 -6.89 -7.10
N GLU A 81 12.91 -7.36 -5.95
CA GLU A 81 14.16 -8.13 -5.83
C GLU A 81 14.08 -9.45 -6.62
N GLY A 82 13.02 -10.23 -6.42
CA GLY A 82 12.81 -11.47 -7.18
C GLY A 82 12.67 -11.24 -8.70
N GLN A 83 12.07 -10.13 -9.13
CA GLN A 83 12.02 -9.75 -10.54
C GLN A 83 13.39 -9.35 -11.10
N ALA A 84 14.19 -8.62 -10.31
CA ALA A 84 15.55 -8.25 -10.68
C ALA A 84 16.45 -9.50 -10.81
N ASP A 85 16.34 -10.44 -9.87
CA ASP A 85 17.06 -11.71 -9.91
C ASP A 85 16.66 -12.55 -11.12
N ALA A 86 15.35 -12.65 -11.40
CA ALA A 86 14.85 -13.36 -12.57
C ALA A 86 15.34 -12.72 -13.88
N ALA A 87 15.34 -11.38 -13.97
CA ALA A 87 15.85 -10.65 -15.12
C ALA A 87 17.37 -10.85 -15.30
N SER A 88 18.13 -10.83 -14.19
CA SER A 88 19.57 -11.11 -14.19
C SER A 88 19.86 -12.54 -14.65
N ALA A 89 19.15 -13.54 -14.11
CA ALA A 89 19.27 -14.93 -14.53
C ALA A 89 18.91 -15.12 -16.01
N HIS A 90 17.86 -14.44 -16.49
CA HIS A 90 17.50 -14.47 -17.92
C HIS A 90 18.59 -13.85 -18.80
N ALA A 91 19.19 -12.73 -18.38
CA ALA A 91 20.27 -12.07 -19.11
C ALA A 91 21.54 -12.94 -19.18
N VAL A 92 21.89 -13.64 -18.09
CA VAL A 92 22.99 -14.61 -18.07
C VAL A 92 22.69 -15.77 -19.03
N ALA A 93 21.48 -16.35 -18.96
CA ALA A 93 21.08 -17.42 -19.87
C ALA A 93 21.13 -16.98 -21.34
N GLU A 94 20.71 -15.76 -21.66
CA GLU A 94 20.85 -15.21 -23.01
C GLU A 94 22.32 -15.07 -23.43
N ALA A 95 23.20 -14.61 -22.53
CA ALA A 95 24.62 -14.48 -22.83
C ALA A 95 25.29 -15.84 -23.09
N ASP A 96 24.90 -16.87 -22.34
CA ASP A 96 25.35 -18.25 -22.55
C ASP A 96 24.88 -18.78 -23.91
N GLU A 97 23.61 -18.55 -24.26
CA GLU A 97 23.04 -18.93 -25.55
C GLU A 97 23.72 -18.23 -26.74
N ARG A 98 24.07 -16.95 -26.60
CA ARG A 98 24.86 -16.20 -27.59
C ARG A 98 26.28 -16.78 -27.72
N THR A 99 26.90 -17.14 -26.60
CA THR A 99 28.24 -17.76 -26.59
C THR A 99 28.23 -19.11 -27.29
N GLU A 100 27.20 -19.92 -27.04
CA GLU A 100 27.05 -21.22 -27.67
C GLU A 100 26.79 -21.09 -29.18
N ALA A 101 25.99 -20.11 -29.61
CA ALA A 101 25.83 -19.78 -31.03
C ALA A 101 27.16 -19.49 -31.72
N VAL A 102 28.03 -18.68 -31.09
CA VAL A 102 29.36 -18.36 -31.62
C VAL A 102 30.25 -19.60 -31.70
N ARG A 103 30.21 -20.48 -30.68
CA ARG A 103 30.97 -21.75 -30.71
C ARG A 103 30.51 -22.65 -31.86
N ILE A 104 29.21 -22.77 -32.08
CA ILE A 104 28.63 -23.52 -33.20
C ILE A 104 29.12 -22.96 -34.53
N VAL A 105 29.09 -21.64 -34.70
CA VAL A 105 29.59 -20.99 -35.94
C VAL A 105 31.07 -21.27 -36.14
N LEU A 106 31.89 -21.13 -35.10
CA LEU A 106 33.33 -21.40 -35.18
C LEU A 106 33.60 -22.87 -35.53
N GLY A 107 32.90 -23.81 -34.89
CA GLY A 107 32.98 -25.23 -35.22
C GLY A 107 32.59 -25.51 -36.67
N ALA A 108 31.49 -24.92 -37.15
CA ALA A 108 31.05 -25.04 -38.53
C ALA A 108 32.07 -24.47 -39.52
N VAL A 109 32.72 -23.35 -39.18
CA VAL A 109 33.81 -22.78 -39.99
C VAL A 109 34.96 -23.78 -40.07
N LEU A 110 35.47 -24.26 -38.93
CA LEU A 110 36.61 -25.18 -38.87
C LEU A 110 36.33 -26.47 -39.65
N ASP A 111 35.14 -27.05 -39.51
CA ASP A 111 34.72 -28.26 -40.22
C ASP A 111 34.57 -28.05 -41.73
N SER A 112 34.39 -26.81 -42.16
CA SER A 112 34.17 -26.44 -43.57
C SER A 112 35.43 -25.90 -44.25
N ILE A 113 36.57 -25.82 -43.56
CA ILE A 113 37.85 -25.45 -44.18
C ILE A 113 38.37 -26.60 -45.03
N GLY A 114 38.45 -26.40 -46.35
CA GLY A 114 39.10 -27.31 -47.29
C GLY A 114 40.58 -27.00 -47.50
N SER A 115 41.23 -27.75 -48.39
CA SER A 115 42.68 -27.63 -48.65
C SER A 115 43.15 -26.28 -49.23
N ARG A 116 42.24 -25.42 -49.71
CA ARG A 116 42.56 -24.09 -50.26
C ARG A 116 41.57 -22.97 -49.86
N ALA A 117 40.34 -23.29 -49.44
CA ALA A 117 39.30 -22.30 -49.14
C ALA A 117 38.18 -22.90 -48.28
N LEU A 118 37.29 -22.04 -47.76
CA LEU A 118 36.06 -22.41 -47.05
C LEU A 118 35.01 -22.99 -48.03
N ASP A 119 34.51 -24.18 -47.76
CA ASP A 119 33.34 -24.75 -48.44
C ASP A 119 32.06 -24.08 -47.92
N ARG A 120 31.54 -23.14 -48.71
CA ARG A 120 30.34 -22.38 -48.38
C ARG A 120 29.10 -23.26 -48.25
N ARG A 121 28.99 -24.34 -49.04
CA ARG A 121 27.79 -25.19 -49.04
C ARG A 121 27.74 -26.01 -47.76
N ARG A 122 28.86 -26.62 -47.39
CA ARG A 122 28.99 -27.38 -46.15
C ARG A 122 28.75 -26.51 -44.92
N PHE A 123 29.32 -25.30 -44.89
CA PHE A 123 29.10 -24.34 -43.81
C PHE A 123 27.60 -23.99 -43.66
N GLN A 124 26.94 -23.64 -44.77
CA GLN A 124 25.52 -23.28 -44.77
C GLN A 124 24.62 -24.44 -44.31
N GLU A 125 24.93 -25.68 -44.71
CA GLU A 125 24.18 -26.87 -44.27
C GLU A 125 24.26 -27.06 -42.75
N ILE A 126 25.45 -26.88 -42.15
CA ILE A 126 25.66 -27.01 -40.71
C ILE A 126 24.89 -25.92 -39.95
N ILE A 127 25.01 -24.65 -40.38
CA ILE A 127 24.32 -23.51 -39.74
C ILE A 127 22.80 -23.63 -39.89
N ALA A 128 22.29 -24.04 -41.05
CA ALA A 128 20.85 -24.21 -41.26
C ALA A 128 20.27 -25.32 -40.38
N ARG A 129 21.03 -26.38 -40.08
CA ARG A 129 20.62 -27.40 -39.11
C ARG A 129 20.59 -26.84 -37.69
N ALA A 130 21.66 -26.17 -37.26
CA ALA A 130 21.72 -25.55 -35.94
C ALA A 130 20.63 -24.49 -35.72
N GLY A 131 20.27 -23.73 -36.76
CA GLY A 131 19.17 -22.76 -36.71
C GLY A 131 17.80 -23.41 -36.54
N ARG A 132 17.56 -24.61 -37.10
CA ARG A 132 16.31 -25.36 -36.88
C ARG A 132 16.19 -25.97 -35.50
N GLU A 133 17.33 -26.25 -34.86
CA GLU A 133 17.40 -26.82 -33.50
C GLU A 133 17.35 -25.73 -32.41
N ALA A 134 17.52 -24.45 -32.78
CA ALA A 134 17.45 -23.33 -31.86
C ALA A 134 16.00 -23.05 -31.42
N PRO A 135 15.73 -22.90 -30.12
CA PRO A 135 14.43 -22.46 -29.62
C PRO A 135 14.04 -21.08 -30.16
N THR A 136 12.74 -20.86 -30.42
CA THR A 136 12.20 -19.58 -30.91
C THR A 136 11.83 -18.60 -29.81
N ASP A 137 11.68 -19.08 -28.57
CA ASP A 137 11.22 -18.30 -27.43
C ASP A 137 12.20 -18.41 -26.24
N GLY A 138 12.13 -17.43 -25.34
CA GLY A 138 12.98 -17.34 -24.16
C GLY A 138 14.45 -17.05 -24.49
N PRO A 139 15.38 -17.35 -23.57
CA PRO A 139 16.81 -17.06 -23.77
C PRO A 139 17.41 -17.73 -25.01
N GLY A 140 16.90 -18.91 -25.39
CA GLY A 140 17.33 -19.67 -26.56
C GLY A 140 17.07 -18.95 -27.89
N ALA A 141 16.10 -18.03 -27.94
CA ALA A 141 15.83 -17.23 -29.13
C ALA A 141 17.02 -16.36 -29.55
N ALA A 142 17.85 -15.94 -28.59
CA ALA A 142 19.07 -15.17 -28.87
C ALA A 142 20.05 -15.95 -29.76
N ARG A 143 20.07 -17.29 -29.67
CA ARG A 143 20.91 -18.17 -30.48
C ARG A 143 20.63 -17.99 -31.97
N HIS A 144 19.36 -17.91 -32.37
CA HIS A 144 18.96 -17.79 -33.77
C HIS A 144 19.45 -16.47 -34.39
N ALA A 145 19.34 -15.35 -33.65
CA ALA A 145 19.81 -14.04 -34.10
C ALA A 145 21.34 -14.01 -34.30
N VAL A 146 22.10 -14.60 -33.37
CA VAL A 146 23.56 -14.65 -33.45
C VAL A 146 24.02 -15.57 -34.58
N LEU A 147 23.44 -16.77 -34.71
CA LEU A 147 23.77 -17.70 -35.80
C LEU A 147 23.62 -17.03 -37.18
N LEU A 148 22.53 -16.30 -37.39
CA LEU A 148 22.29 -15.59 -38.66
C LEU A 148 23.31 -14.46 -38.89
N THR A 149 23.55 -13.65 -37.86
CA THR A 149 24.45 -12.50 -37.94
C THR A 149 25.89 -12.91 -38.21
N GLU A 150 26.39 -13.89 -37.45
CA GLU A 150 27.76 -14.37 -37.59
C GLU A 150 27.97 -15.19 -38.88
N ALA A 151 26.96 -15.97 -39.31
CA ALA A 151 27.03 -16.64 -40.61
C ALA A 151 27.11 -15.66 -41.79
N ARG A 152 26.39 -14.53 -41.74
CA ARG A 152 26.49 -13.47 -42.75
C ARG A 152 27.89 -12.85 -42.78
N ARG A 153 28.47 -12.58 -41.61
CA ARG A 153 29.84 -12.06 -41.48
C ARG A 153 30.88 -13.01 -42.09
N VAL A 154 30.79 -14.31 -41.78
CA VAL A 154 31.68 -15.33 -42.35
C VAL A 154 31.56 -15.42 -43.88
N LEU A 155 30.35 -15.27 -44.42
CA LEU A 155 30.10 -15.31 -45.86
C LEU A 155 30.42 -13.99 -46.58
N GLY A 156 30.81 -12.93 -45.84
CA GLY A 156 31.11 -11.62 -46.39
C GLY A 156 29.87 -10.85 -46.88
N ILE A 157 28.69 -11.20 -46.37
CA ILE A 157 27.42 -10.54 -46.71
C ILE A 157 27.21 -9.40 -45.70
N PRO A 158 27.09 -8.14 -46.13
CA PRO A 158 26.80 -7.04 -45.21
C PRO A 158 25.47 -7.26 -44.48
N GLY A 159 25.48 -6.92 -43.18
CA GLY A 159 24.38 -7.16 -42.24
C GLY A 159 23.18 -6.24 -42.44
#